data_AF-A0A7S3K3C7-F1
#
_entry.id   AF-A0A7S3K3C7-F1
#
_cell.length_a   1.000
_cell.length_b   1.000
_cell.length_c   1.000
_cell.angle_alpha   90.00
_cell.angle_beta   90.00
_cell.angle_gamma   90.00
#
_symmetry.space_group_name_H-M   'P 1'
#
loop_
_entity.id
_entity.type
_entity.pdbx_description
1 polymer ?
#
loop_
_entity_poly.entity_id
_entity_poly.type
_entity_poly.pdbx_seq_one_letter_code
_entity_poly.pdbx_strand_id
1 'polypeptide(L)'
;TADSSQLAFFISLFRSSSSLRCHEKMLFFLLYQFMLSFLVVRAELTCEEKGFVKEELKCSTCVKMSTFISDQELLDDCNSCCTDDIEPVRKYNSAILEICK
;
A
#
# COMPACT_ATOMS: atom_id res chain seq x y z
N THR A 1 -6.37 -4.27 -2.30
CA THR A 1 -5.07 -3.64 -2.63
C THR A 1 -5.26 -2.69 -3.81
N ALA A 2 -5.13 -1.38 -3.60
CA ALA A 2 -5.20 -0.40 -4.69
C ALA A 2 -3.91 -0.51 -5.51
N ASP A 3 -4.06 -1.00 -6.73
CA ASP A 3 -2.96 -1.41 -7.61
C ASP A 3 -2.12 -0.20 -8.05
N SER A 4 -0.79 -0.26 -7.89
CA SER A 4 0.17 0.80 -8.29
C SER A 4 0.03 1.21 -9.76
N SER A 5 -0.54 0.33 -10.58
CA SER A 5 -0.88 0.57 -11.98
C SER A 5 -1.98 1.64 -12.17
N GLN A 6 -2.96 1.75 -11.27
CA GLN A 6 -4.00 2.79 -11.35
C GLN A 6 -3.42 4.18 -11.06
N LEU A 7 -2.56 4.30 -10.06
CA LEU A 7 -1.87 5.56 -9.73
C LEU A 7 -1.03 6.07 -10.91
N ALA A 8 -0.30 5.18 -11.59
CA ALA A 8 0.46 5.52 -12.79
C ALA A 8 -0.43 6.00 -13.95
N PHE A 9 -1.62 5.41 -14.12
CA PHE A 9 -2.58 5.81 -15.13
C PHE A 9 -3.16 7.21 -14.86
N PHE A 10 -3.54 7.50 -13.61
CA PHE A 10 -4.03 8.83 -13.23
C PHE A 10 -2.96 9.92 -13.39
N ILE A 11 -1.71 9.65 -13.01
CA ILE A 11 -0.58 10.58 -13.23
C ILE A 11 -0.38 10.86 -14.73
N SER A 12 -0.50 9.81 -15.56
CA SER A 12 -0.36 9.92 -17.02
C SER A 12 -1.48 10.76 -17.66
N LEU A 13 -2.72 10.61 -17.20
CA LEU A 13 -3.85 11.43 -17.63
C LEU A 13 -3.70 12.91 -17.24
N PHE A 14 -3.15 13.19 -16.06
CA PHE A 14 -2.84 14.56 -15.62
C PHE A 14 -1.78 15.22 -16.49
N ARG A 15 -0.77 14.47 -16.94
CA ARG A 15 0.32 14.95 -17.82
C ARG A 15 -0.14 15.23 -19.26
N SER A 16 -1.15 14.52 -19.76
CA SER A 16 -1.62 14.64 -21.15
C SER A 16 -2.56 15.83 -21.41
N SER A 17 -3.08 16.49 -20.38
CA SER A 17 -4.05 17.57 -20.58
C SER A 17 -3.33 18.92 -20.55
N SER A 18 -3.06 19.57 -21.67
CA SER A 18 -2.38 20.89 -21.72
C SER A 18 -3.33 22.08 -21.90
N SER A 19 -4.66 21.88 -21.84
CA SER A 19 -5.64 22.89 -22.29
C SER A 19 -6.86 23.10 -21.37
N LEU A 20 -6.75 22.91 -20.05
CA LEU A 20 -7.79 23.29 -19.07
C LEU A 20 -7.18 24.22 -17.99
N ARG A 21 -7.93 25.25 -17.58
CA ARG A 21 -7.51 26.25 -16.57
C ARG A 21 -7.00 25.55 -15.30
N CYS A 22 -5.84 25.98 -14.79
CA CYS A 22 -5.17 25.37 -13.63
C CYS A 22 -6.04 25.23 -12.38
N HIS A 23 -7.05 26.09 -12.21
CA HIS A 23 -7.96 26.07 -11.06
C HIS A 23 -8.86 24.82 -11.02
N GLU A 24 -9.40 24.39 -12.16
CA GLU A 24 -10.30 23.23 -12.22
C GLU A 24 -9.53 21.93 -11.94
N LYS A 25 -8.30 21.84 -12.44
CA LYS A 25 -7.41 20.72 -12.17
C LYS A 25 -6.94 20.65 -10.73
N MET A 26 -6.73 21.81 -10.09
CA MET A 26 -6.35 21.86 -8.68
C MET A 26 -7.48 21.32 -7.80
N LEU A 27 -8.73 21.71 -8.07
CA LEU A 27 -9.89 21.15 -7.39
C LEU A 27 -10.03 19.65 -7.62
N PHE A 28 -9.87 19.18 -8.86
CA PHE A 28 -9.94 17.75 -9.16
C PHE A 28 -8.84 16.95 -8.45
N PHE A 29 -7.62 17.48 -8.38
CA PHE A 29 -6.52 16.87 -7.66
C PHE A 29 -6.75 16.83 -6.15
N LEU A 30 -7.29 17.91 -5.56
CA LEU A 30 -7.64 17.97 -4.14
C LEU A 30 -8.76 16.99 -3.77
N LEU A 31 -9.82 16.90 -4.60
CA LEU A 31 -10.89 15.93 -4.42
C LEU A 31 -10.39 14.49 -4.58
N TYR A 32 -9.52 14.24 -5.56
CA TYR A 32 -8.92 12.92 -5.78
C TYR A 32 -8.04 12.49 -4.60
N GLN A 33 -7.20 13.40 -4.09
CA GLN A 33 -6.40 13.16 -2.89
C GLN A 33 -7.28 12.84 -1.68
N PHE A 34 -8.35 13.61 -1.46
CA PHE A 34 -9.28 13.35 -0.37
C PHE A 34 -9.98 11.98 -0.48
N MET A 35 -10.40 11.60 -1.68
CA MET A 35 -11.01 10.29 -1.95
C MET A 35 -10.02 9.13 -1.74
N LEU A 36 -8.76 9.31 -2.14
CA LEU A 36 -7.68 8.34 -1.89
C LEU A 36 -7.45 8.13 -0.40
N SER A 37 -7.38 9.20 0.39
CA SER A 37 -7.23 9.11 1.85
C SER A 37 -8.36 8.29 2.48
N PHE A 38 -9.60 8.57 2.09
CA PHE A 38 -10.76 7.86 2.60
C PHE A 38 -10.76 6.37 2.21
N LEU A 39 -10.32 6.05 0.98
CA LEU A 39 -10.20 4.68 0.51
C LEU A 39 -9.15 3.89 1.30
N VAL A 40 -8.01 4.51 1.62
CA VAL A 40 -6.93 3.89 2.41
C VAL A 40 -7.41 3.61 3.83
N VAL A 41 -8.06 4.58 4.49
CA VAL A 41 -8.59 4.42 5.86
C VAL A 41 -9.65 3.31 5.93
N ARG A 42 -10.54 3.22 4.93
CA ARG A 42 -11.53 2.13 4.89
C ARG A 42 -10.89 0.75 4.81
N ALA A 43 -9.81 0.60 4.06
CA ALA A 43 -9.13 -0.69 3.91
C ALA A 43 -8.51 -1.17 5.23
N GLU A 44 -8.01 -0.25 6.07
CA GLU A 44 -7.52 -0.58 7.42
C GLU A 44 -8.68 -1.03 8.33
N LEU A 45 -9.77 -0.26 8.37
CA LEU A 45 -10.93 -0.56 9.21
C LEU A 45 -11.56 -1.91 8.89
N THR A 46 -11.64 -2.29 7.61
CA THR A 46 -12.18 -3.60 7.22
C THR A 46 -11.37 -4.78 7.73
N CYS A 47 -10.06 -4.60 7.96
CA CYS A 47 -9.22 -5.65 8.52
C CYS A 47 -9.41 -5.76 10.03
N GLU A 48 -9.51 -4.63 10.74
CA GLU A 48 -9.82 -4.63 12.17
C GLU A 48 -11.21 -5.20 12.47
N GLU A 49 -12.22 -4.91 11.64
CA GLU A 49 -13.56 -5.49 11.74
C GLU A 49 -13.55 -7.02 11.59
N LYS A 50 -12.61 -7.55 10.80
CA LYS A 50 -12.36 -9.00 10.63
C LYS A 50 -11.46 -9.58 11.72
N GLY A 51 -11.01 -8.77 12.66
CA GLY A 51 -10.16 -9.17 13.79
C GLY A 51 -8.66 -9.22 13.47
N PHE A 52 -8.22 -8.65 12.35
CA PHE A 52 -6.82 -8.62 11.93
C PHE A 52 -6.20 -7.23 12.10
N VAL A 53 -5.04 -7.16 12.76
CA VAL A 53 -4.24 -5.93 12.86
C VAL A 53 -3.22 -5.92 11.73
N LYS A 54 -3.47 -5.11 10.70
CA LYS A 54 -2.70 -5.11 9.44
C LYS A 54 -1.21 -4.82 9.64
N GLU A 55 -0.87 -3.92 10.55
CA GLU A 55 0.52 -3.50 10.83
C GLU A 55 1.38 -4.64 11.39
N GLU A 56 0.76 -5.57 12.11
CA GLU A 56 1.42 -6.70 12.77
C GLU A 56 1.26 -8.01 11.98
N LEU A 57 0.28 -8.08 11.07
CA LEU A 57 -0.03 -9.28 10.31
C LEU A 57 0.88 -9.43 9.08
N LYS A 58 1.79 -10.39 9.16
CA LYS A 58 2.63 -10.83 8.04
C LYS A 58 2.00 -11.94 7.23
N CYS A 59 2.18 -11.94 5.91
CA CYS A 59 1.62 -12.98 5.05
C CYS A 59 2.18 -14.38 5.38
N SER A 60 3.42 -14.49 5.86
CA SER A 60 3.97 -15.72 6.42
C SER A 60 3.16 -16.29 7.60
N THR A 61 2.48 -15.43 8.38
CA THR A 61 1.57 -15.86 9.45
C THR A 61 0.32 -16.52 8.89
N CYS A 62 -0.27 -15.97 7.82
CA CYS A 62 -1.42 -16.59 7.14
C CYS A 62 -1.07 -17.96 6.53
N VAL A 63 0.14 -18.11 5.98
CA VAL A 63 0.65 -19.40 5.48
C VAL A 63 0.86 -20.41 6.61
N LYS A 64 1.33 -19.99 7.78
CA LYS A 64 1.42 -20.88 8.95
C LYS A 64 0.04 -21.25 9.47
N MET A 65 -0.90 -20.30 9.49
CA MET A 65 -2.28 -20.53 9.92
C MET A 65 -2.99 -21.59 9.07
N SER A 66 -2.75 -21.64 7.76
CA SER A 66 -3.35 -22.66 6.87
C SER A 66 -2.94 -24.09 7.21
N THR A 67 -1.88 -24.27 8.00
CA THR A 67 -1.43 -25.59 8.46
C THR A 67 -2.25 -26.08 9.67
N PHE A 68 -2.85 -25.15 10.44
CA PHE A 68 -3.59 -25.46 11.67
C PHE A 68 -5.11 -25.25 11.53
N ILE A 69 -5.52 -24.38 10.61
CA ILE A 69 -6.91 -23.96 10.41
C ILE A 69 -7.33 -24.33 8.98
N SER A 70 -8.41 -25.08 8.86
CA SER A 70 -8.98 -25.50 7.56
C SER A 70 -10.09 -24.58 7.06
N ASP A 71 -10.39 -23.50 7.79
CA ASP A 71 -11.38 -22.50 7.40
C ASP A 71 -10.83 -21.63 6.27
N GLN A 72 -11.37 -21.80 5.07
CA GLN A 72 -10.93 -21.07 3.89
C GLN A 72 -11.35 -19.60 3.92
N GLU A 73 -12.50 -19.28 4.52
CA GLU A 73 -12.97 -17.90 4.62
C GLU A 73 -12.01 -17.08 5.49
N LEU A 74 -11.58 -17.68 6.61
CA LEU A 74 -10.59 -17.05 7.49
C LEU A 74 -9.23 -16.88 6.82
N LEU A 75 -8.80 -17.84 6.00
CA LEU A 75 -7.53 -17.76 5.28
C LEU A 75 -7.56 -16.70 4.19
N ASP A 76 -8.66 -16.60 3.45
CA ASP A 76 -8.86 -15.56 2.44
C ASP A 76 -8.87 -14.17 3.07
N ASP A 77 -9.54 -14.01 4.21
CA ASP A 77 -9.56 -12.78 4.97
C ASP A 77 -8.17 -12.41 5.51
N CYS A 78 -7.43 -13.37 6.05
CA CYS A 78 -6.05 -13.17 6.48
C CYS A 78 -5.16 -12.70 5.32
N ASN A 79 -5.21 -13.38 4.18
CA ASN A 79 -4.42 -13.04 2.99
C ASN A 79 -4.80 -11.69 2.39
N SER A 80 -6.06 -11.27 2.54
CA SER A 80 -6.52 -9.95 2.09
C SER A 80 -5.97 -8.80 2.94
N CYS A 81 -5.61 -9.08 4.18
CA CYS A 81 -5.19 -8.12 5.20
C CYS A 81 -3.70 -8.20 5.55
N CYS A 82 -2.94 -9.17 5.02
CA CYS A 82 -1.55 -9.33 5.38
C CYS A 82 -0.64 -8.34 4.65
N THR A 83 0.48 -7.99 5.28
CA THR A 83 1.57 -7.24 4.65
C THR A 83 2.68 -8.19 4.25
N ASP A 84 3.22 -8.01 3.05
CA ASP A 84 4.34 -8.81 2.56
C ASP A 84 5.52 -8.81 3.55
N ASP A 85 6.18 -9.97 3.65
CA ASP A 85 7.42 -10.16 4.42
C ASP A 85 8.63 -9.52 3.73
N ILE A 86 8.46 -8.31 3.17
CA ILE A 86 9.59 -7.54 2.67
C ILE A 86 10.39 -7.09 3.90
N GLU A 87 11.36 -7.90 4.30
CA GLU A 87 12.45 -7.40 5.12
C GLU A 87 13.04 -6.21 4.36
N PRO A 88 13.13 -5.01 4.97
CA PRO A 88 13.91 -3.96 4.36
C PRO A 88 15.32 -4.52 4.28
N VAL A 89 15.75 -4.90 3.07
CA VAL A 89 17.15 -5.15 2.76
C VAL A 89 17.84 -3.86 3.15
N ARG A 90 18.41 -3.82 4.36
CA ARG A 90 19.28 -2.75 4.80
C ARG A 90 20.50 -2.90 3.94
N LYS A 91 20.43 -2.34 2.74
CA LYS A 91 21.52 -2.20 1.81
C LYS A 91 22.42 -1.16 2.46
N TYR A 92 23.22 -1.60 3.42
CA TYR A 92 24.32 -0.83 3.96
C TYR A 92 25.19 -0.48 2.76
N ASN A 93 25.03 0.73 2.24
CA ASN A 93 25.93 1.32 1.28
C ASN A 93 27.22 1.60 2.06
N SER A 94 28.10 0.60 2.08
CA SER A 94 29.44 0.71 2.66
C SER A 94 30.05 2.07 2.31
N ALA A 95 30.38 2.86 3.32
CA ALA A 95 31.15 4.09 3.14
C ALA A 95 32.60 3.80 3.50
N ILE A 96 33.49 3.91 2.50
CA ILE A 96 34.94 3.89 2.72
C ILE A 96 35.31 5.30 3.18
N LEU A 97 35.84 5.42 4.40
CA LEU A 97 36.34 6.68 4.92
C LEU A 97 37.81 6.83 4.53
N GLU A 98 38.11 7.62 3.51
CA GLU A 98 39.49 7.97 3.17
C GLU A 98 39.97 9.09 4.11
N ILE A 99 41.05 8.82 4.85
CA ILE A 99 41.75 9.83 5.64
C ILE A 99 42.78 10.49 4.73
N CYS A 100 42.53 11.73 4.31
CA CYS A 100 43.54 12.52 3.60
C CYS A 100 44.67 12.90 4.55
N LYS A 101 45.92 12.67 4.13
CA LYS A 101 47.11 13.24 4.76
C LYS A 101 47.43 14.60 4.17
#